data_AF-A0A1H6C2G2-F1
#
_entry.id   AF-A0A1H6C2G2-F1
#
_cell.length_a   1.000
_cell.length_b   1.000
_cell.length_c   1.000
_cell.angle_alpha   90.00
_cell.angle_beta   90.00
_cell.angle_gamma   90.00
#
_symmetry.space_group_name_H-M   'P 1'
#
loop_
_entity.id
_entity.type
_entity.pdbx_description
1 polymer ?
#
loop_
_entity_poly.entity_id
_entity_poly.type
_entity_poly.pdbx_seq_one_letter_code
_entity_poly.pdbx_strand_id
1 'polypeptide(L)'
;MSEDGHAADGDAPADGDAEAAALEGADLETAIAENPEAVAAFVRRLDAVNELLDVLALGESALDDEMVRSLAGTGSTLVESADGLATEETVELAATVGDNGEELQGALESLLVLQRTGTLDELVEVADVLSLLTSALDDEMVRSLAGTGSALGEVAQTAGDDDVRDGLETLLSGVGEAAGEEPERVGAVGLLKRSRDPDVQYGLGFLLALAGSIGRASADDGS
;
A
#
# COMPACT_ATOMS: atom_id res chain seq x y z
N MET A 1 -7.69 42.22 108.37
CA MET A 1 -9.03 41.85 107.89
C MET A 1 -8.77 40.92 106.73
N SER A 2 -8.65 39.64 107.09
CA SER A 2 -8.24 38.49 106.28
C SER A 2 -9.28 38.25 105.16
N GLU A 3 -8.90 38.02 103.91
CA GLU A 3 -8.36 36.76 103.36
C GLU A 3 -9.22 35.56 103.79
N ASP A 4 -10.18 35.17 102.95
CA ASP A 4 -10.13 33.89 102.23
C ASP A 4 -11.44 33.68 101.46
N GLY A 5 -11.33 33.48 100.15
CA GLY A 5 -12.49 33.29 99.30
C GLY A 5 -12.12 33.16 97.83
N HIS A 6 -11.47 32.06 97.45
CA HIS A 6 -11.79 31.38 96.19
C HIS A 6 -11.20 29.97 96.24
N ALA A 7 -12.05 28.98 96.48
CA ALA A 7 -11.68 27.59 96.35
C ALA A 7 -11.25 27.33 94.90
N ALA A 8 -10.13 26.64 94.75
CA ALA A 8 -9.58 26.20 93.49
C ALA A 8 -10.58 25.30 92.75
N ASP A 9 -11.03 25.75 91.58
CA ASP A 9 -11.57 24.87 90.56
C ASP A 9 -10.37 24.44 89.70
N GLY A 10 -9.92 23.21 89.94
CA GLY A 10 -8.93 22.57 89.08
C GLY A 10 -9.58 22.27 87.74
N ASP A 11 -9.14 22.98 86.70
CA ASP A 11 -9.35 22.62 85.30
C ASP A 11 -8.73 21.23 85.08
N ALA A 12 -9.56 20.20 85.23
CA ALA A 12 -9.23 18.86 84.81
C ALA A 12 -9.13 18.88 83.28
N PRO A 13 -8.04 18.37 82.67
CA PRO A 13 -7.97 18.28 81.22
C PRO A 13 -9.18 17.46 80.76
N ALA A 14 -9.92 18.01 79.80
CA ALA A 14 -11.12 17.39 79.26
C ALA A 14 -10.83 15.95 78.85
N ASP A 15 -11.32 14.99 79.65
CA ASP A 15 -11.19 13.55 79.40
C ASP A 15 -11.75 13.13 78.02
N GLY A 16 -12.57 13.99 77.39
CA GLY A 16 -13.17 13.75 76.08
C GLY A 16 -12.21 13.73 74.89
N ASP A 17 -11.11 14.49 74.90
CA ASP A 17 -10.14 14.48 73.78
C ASP A 17 -9.25 13.23 73.81
N ALA A 18 -8.90 12.77 75.01
CA ALA A 18 -8.15 11.53 75.21
C ALA A 18 -9.01 10.29 74.94
N GLU A 19 -10.29 10.32 75.33
CA GLU A 19 -11.24 9.24 75.07
C GLU A 19 -11.59 9.15 73.58
N ALA A 20 -11.78 10.27 72.87
CA ALA A 20 -12.01 10.29 71.43
C ALA A 20 -10.79 9.78 70.61
N ALA A 21 -9.58 10.21 70.95
CA ALA A 21 -8.36 9.71 70.29
C ALA A 21 -8.09 8.23 70.60
N ALA A 22 -8.45 7.75 71.80
CA ALA A 22 -8.36 6.34 72.15
C ALA A 22 -9.40 5.49 71.40
N LEU A 23 -10.61 6.01 71.16
CA LEU A 23 -11.64 5.36 70.36
C LEU A 23 -11.25 5.30 68.87
N GLU A 24 -10.72 6.39 68.29
CA GLU A 24 -10.17 6.37 66.92
C GLU A 24 -8.97 5.43 66.79
N GLY A 25 -8.10 5.38 67.81
CA GLY A 25 -6.98 4.43 67.86
C GLY A 25 -7.44 2.98 67.95
N ALA A 26 -8.47 2.69 68.76
CA ALA A 26 -9.05 1.36 68.90
C ALA A 26 -9.81 0.93 67.62
N ASP A 27 -10.51 1.85 66.97
CA ASP A 27 -11.18 1.62 65.70
C ASP A 27 -10.18 1.38 64.57
N LEU A 28 -9.08 2.13 64.54
CA LEU A 28 -7.97 1.92 63.61
C LEU A 28 -7.25 0.58 63.87
N GLU A 29 -6.99 0.24 65.14
CA GLU A 29 -6.38 -1.04 65.52
C GLU A 29 -7.27 -2.22 65.10
N THR A 30 -8.59 -2.09 65.27
CA THR A 30 -9.57 -3.07 64.80
C THR A 30 -9.57 -3.17 63.27
N ALA A 31 -9.57 -2.06 62.55
CA ALA A 31 -9.51 -2.04 61.10
C ALA A 31 -8.19 -2.62 60.53
N ILE A 32 -7.07 -2.42 61.23
CA ILE A 32 -5.77 -3.01 60.91
C ILE A 32 -5.79 -4.52 61.18
N ALA A 33 -6.36 -4.96 62.30
CA ALA A 33 -6.48 -6.37 62.64
C ALA A 33 -7.37 -7.15 61.66
N GLU A 34 -8.40 -6.50 61.12
CA GLU A 34 -9.28 -7.08 60.10
C GLU A 34 -8.64 -7.16 58.71
N ASN A 35 -7.67 -6.29 58.38
CA ASN A 35 -7.07 -6.20 57.05
C ASN A 35 -5.53 -5.97 57.08
N PRO A 36 -4.75 -6.87 57.69
CA PRO A 36 -3.30 -6.67 57.87
C PRO A 36 -2.55 -6.67 56.54
N GLU A 37 -2.99 -7.43 55.53
CA GLU A 37 -2.37 -7.46 54.21
C GLU A 37 -2.54 -6.13 53.45
N ALA A 38 -3.69 -5.47 53.61
CA ALA A 38 -3.95 -4.19 52.98
C ALA A 38 -3.07 -3.08 53.57
N VAL A 39 -2.90 -3.08 54.89
CA VAL A 39 -2.01 -2.15 55.60
C VAL A 39 -0.55 -2.40 55.22
N ALA A 40 -0.11 -3.67 55.17
CA ALA A 40 1.24 -4.02 54.72
C ALA A 40 1.50 -3.64 53.24
N ALA A 41 0.48 -3.70 52.38
CA ALA A 41 0.57 -3.22 51.00
C ALA A 41 0.66 -1.68 50.93
N PHE A 42 -0.05 -0.97 51.81
CA PHE A 42 0.01 0.48 51.91
C PHE A 42 1.35 0.99 52.45
N VAL A 43 1.89 0.38 53.50
CA VAL A 43 3.23 0.75 54.03
C VAL A 43 4.32 0.52 53.01
N ARG A 44 4.30 -0.61 52.28
CA ARG A 44 5.24 -0.85 51.16
C ARG A 44 5.12 0.20 50.05
N ARG A 45 3.91 0.69 49.80
CA ARG A 45 3.68 1.77 48.83
C ARG A 45 4.20 3.10 49.34
N LEU A 46 4.08 3.40 50.63
CA LEU A 46 4.66 4.59 51.25
C LEU A 46 6.20 4.54 51.29
N ASP A 47 6.78 3.38 51.56
CA ASP A 47 8.23 3.17 51.54
C ASP A 47 8.81 3.45 50.16
N ALA A 48 8.18 2.92 49.11
CA ALA A 48 8.54 3.21 47.72
C ALA A 48 8.38 4.69 47.35
N VAL A 49 7.42 5.41 47.95
CA VAL A 49 7.26 6.86 47.76
C VAL A 49 8.36 7.63 48.47
N ASN A 50 8.74 7.25 49.69
CA ASN A 50 9.86 7.88 50.39
C ASN A 50 11.19 7.66 49.66
N GLU A 51 11.43 6.46 49.11
CA GLU A 51 12.59 6.18 48.27
C GLU A 51 12.61 7.08 47.01
N LEU A 52 11.46 7.29 46.37
CA LEU A 52 11.34 8.24 45.25
C LEU A 52 11.65 9.68 45.68
N LEU A 53 11.18 10.11 46.84
CA LEU A 53 11.46 11.44 47.38
C LEU A 53 12.95 11.61 47.71
N ASP A 54 13.61 10.57 48.22
CA ASP A 54 15.04 10.59 48.48
C ASP A 54 15.85 10.66 47.17
N VAL A 55 15.44 9.93 46.13
CA VAL A 55 16.04 10.02 44.80
C VAL A 55 15.79 11.38 44.15
N LEU A 56 14.61 11.97 44.32
CA LEU A 56 14.29 13.31 43.83
C LEU A 56 15.10 14.38 44.55
N ALA A 57 15.25 14.29 45.88
CA ALA A 57 16.10 15.19 46.64
C ALA A 57 17.58 15.07 46.23
N LEU A 58 18.03 13.85 45.92
CA LEU A 58 19.36 13.61 45.36
C LEU A 58 19.50 14.19 43.93
N GLY A 59 18.45 14.07 43.11
CA GLY A 59 18.38 14.64 41.76
C GLY A 59 18.34 16.17 41.76
N GLU A 60 17.67 16.79 42.72
CA GLU A 60 17.64 18.25 42.91
C GLU A 60 19.03 18.78 43.29
N SER A 61 19.77 18.05 44.13
CA SER A 61 21.18 18.38 44.42
C SER A 61 22.12 18.11 43.24
N ALA A 62 21.73 17.26 42.28
CA ALA A 62 22.50 16.94 41.08
C ALA A 62 22.10 17.79 39.86
N LEU A 63 21.16 18.74 40.00
CA LEU A 63 20.97 19.84 39.07
C LEU A 63 22.14 20.82 39.23
N ASP A 64 23.33 20.37 38.85
CA ASP A 64 24.56 21.15 38.93
C ASP A 64 24.51 22.34 37.96
N ASP A 65 25.31 23.38 38.24
CA ASP A 65 25.50 24.55 37.36
C ASP A 65 25.84 24.16 35.92
N GLU A 66 26.42 22.97 35.71
CA GLU A 66 26.72 22.40 34.39
C GLU A 66 25.46 22.00 33.61
N MET A 67 24.45 21.42 34.28
CA MET A 67 23.15 21.11 33.67
C MET A 67 22.42 22.40 33.29
N VAL A 68 22.49 23.43 34.15
CA VAL A 68 21.94 24.76 33.86
C VAL A 68 22.66 25.39 32.66
N ARG A 69 23.98 25.26 32.57
CA ARG A 69 24.79 25.77 31.45
C ARG A 69 24.53 25.02 30.14
N SER A 70 24.37 23.70 30.20
CA SER A 70 24.01 22.86 29.07
C SER A 70 22.60 23.17 28.56
N LEU A 71 21.65 23.39 29.48
CA LEU A 71 20.29 23.81 29.14
C LEU A 71 20.28 25.22 28.53
N ALA A 72 21.04 26.15 29.08
CA ALA A 72 21.22 27.49 28.53
C ALA A 72 21.89 27.46 27.15
N GLY A 73 22.88 26.57 26.95
CA GLY A 73 23.51 26.35 25.64
C GLY A 73 22.53 25.79 24.62
N THR A 74 21.76 24.77 24.99
CA THR A 74 20.70 24.19 24.14
C THR A 74 19.62 25.22 23.81
N GLY A 75 19.21 26.03 24.79
CA GLY A 75 18.27 27.13 24.60
C GLY A 75 18.82 28.20 23.64
N SER A 76 20.10 28.56 23.75
CA SER A 76 20.75 29.49 22.83
C SER A 76 20.82 28.94 21.40
N THR A 77 21.18 27.66 21.24
CA THR A 77 21.18 26.99 19.93
C THR A 77 19.77 26.89 19.35
N LEU A 78 18.75 26.67 20.18
CA LEU A 78 17.35 26.65 19.76
C LEU A 78 16.89 28.04 19.29
N VAL A 79 17.25 29.10 20.00
CA VAL A 79 16.93 30.49 19.61
C VAL A 79 17.64 30.88 18.31
N GLU A 80 18.90 30.50 18.15
CA GLU A 80 19.66 30.75 16.90
C GLU A 80 19.10 29.92 15.72
N SER A 81 18.62 28.70 15.99
CA SER A 81 17.93 27.87 14.98
C SER A 81 16.53 28.40 14.65
N ALA A 82 15.83 29.01 15.62
CA ALA A 82 14.51 29.59 15.42
C ALA A 82 14.57 30.78 14.46
N ASP A 83 15.63 31.59 14.52
CA ASP A 83 15.84 32.69 13.56
C ASP A 83 16.07 32.15 12.13
N GLY A 84 16.70 30.98 12.01
CA GLY A 84 16.86 30.26 10.73
C GLY A 84 15.58 29.59 10.20
N LEU A 85 14.59 29.34 11.06
CA LEU A 85 13.27 28.80 10.69
C LEU A 85 12.21 29.90 10.53
N ALA A 86 12.45 31.11 11.03
CA ALA A 86 11.56 32.26 10.91
C ALA A 86 11.77 33.04 9.60
N THR A 87 12.13 32.36 8.52
CA THR A 87 12.18 32.99 7.19
C THR A 87 10.77 33.28 6.70
N GLU A 88 10.59 34.34 5.91
CA GLU A 88 9.28 34.74 5.37
C GLU A 88 8.59 33.59 4.62
N GLU A 89 9.34 32.78 3.87
CA GLU A 89 8.81 31.59 3.17
C GLU A 89 8.32 30.49 4.12
N THR A 90 9.00 30.28 5.25
CA THR A 90 8.57 29.27 6.23
C THR A 90 7.35 29.75 7.00
N VAL A 91 7.26 31.06 7.28
CA VAL A 91 6.09 31.69 7.89
C VAL A 91 4.89 31.63 6.94
N GLU A 92 5.08 31.89 5.66
CA GLU A 92 4.03 31.78 4.63
C GLU A 92 3.56 30.33 4.44
N LEU A 93 4.49 29.37 4.42
CA LEU A 93 4.15 27.94 4.39
C LEU A 93 3.41 27.51 5.65
N ALA A 94 3.84 27.96 6.84
CA ALA A 94 3.17 27.66 8.10
C ALA A 94 1.78 28.29 8.17
N ALA A 95 1.61 29.52 7.65
CA ALA A 95 0.31 30.16 7.51
C ALA A 95 -0.58 29.34 6.56
N THR A 96 -0.08 28.95 5.39
CA THR A 96 -0.81 28.12 4.43
C THR A 96 -1.22 26.77 5.04
N VAL A 97 -0.30 26.08 5.72
CA VAL A 97 -0.59 24.80 6.39
C VAL A 97 -1.59 24.98 7.54
N GLY A 98 -1.48 26.06 8.31
CA GLY A 98 -2.41 26.40 9.38
C GLY A 98 -3.81 26.73 8.87
N ASP A 99 -3.90 27.52 7.80
CA ASP A 99 -5.14 27.89 7.12
C ASP A 99 -5.87 26.66 6.55
N ASN A 100 -5.13 25.63 6.12
CA ASN A 100 -5.67 24.35 5.64
C ASN A 100 -5.72 23.27 6.75
N GLY A 101 -5.49 23.63 8.01
CA GLY A 101 -5.26 22.67 9.10
C GLY A 101 -6.46 21.76 9.38
N GLU A 102 -7.69 22.31 9.34
CA GLU A 102 -8.92 21.55 9.55
C GLU A 102 -9.15 20.51 8.44
N GLU A 103 -8.86 20.87 7.19
CA GLU A 103 -9.02 20.00 6.03
C GLU A 103 -7.94 18.91 5.99
N LEU A 104 -6.69 19.25 6.33
CA LEU A 104 -5.61 18.27 6.51
C LEU A 104 -5.94 17.29 7.64
N GLN A 105 -6.46 17.77 8.77
CA GLN A 105 -6.88 16.91 9.87
C GLN A 105 -7.97 15.94 9.41
N GLY A 106 -8.98 16.41 8.68
CA GLY A 106 -10.04 15.54 8.13
C GLY A 106 -9.51 14.49 7.14
N ALA A 107 -8.53 14.87 6.31
CA ALA A 107 -7.86 13.94 5.40
C ALA A 107 -7.05 12.88 6.15
N LEU A 108 -6.27 13.28 7.16
CA LEU A 108 -5.49 12.36 8.00
C LEU A 108 -6.39 11.44 8.82
N GLU A 109 -7.52 11.93 9.33
CA GLU A 109 -8.50 11.10 10.04
C GLU A 109 -9.15 10.09 9.10
N SER A 110 -9.46 10.48 7.86
CA SER A 110 -9.94 9.55 6.82
C SER A 110 -8.90 8.48 6.49
N LEU A 111 -7.62 8.86 6.37
CA LEU A 111 -6.52 7.90 6.16
C LEU A 111 -6.35 6.96 7.37
N LEU A 112 -6.46 7.48 8.59
CA LEU A 112 -6.43 6.67 9.82
C LEU A 112 -7.61 5.70 9.89
N VAL A 113 -8.80 6.11 9.46
CA VAL A 113 -9.95 5.22 9.35
C VAL A 113 -9.64 4.11 8.34
N LEU A 114 -9.16 4.45 7.13
CA LEU A 114 -8.77 3.47 6.10
C LEU A 114 -7.68 2.49 6.59
N GLN A 115 -6.68 2.99 7.32
CA GLN A 115 -5.65 2.14 7.91
C GLN A 115 -6.21 1.23 9.00
N ARG A 116 -7.11 1.75 9.85
CA ARG A 116 -7.70 1.01 10.96
C ARG A 116 -8.70 -0.05 10.48
N THR A 117 -9.37 0.19 9.36
CA THR A 117 -10.26 -0.79 8.72
C THR A 117 -9.50 -1.81 7.87
N GLY A 118 -8.20 -1.62 7.65
CA GLY A 118 -7.38 -2.46 6.77
C GLY A 118 -7.58 -2.18 5.27
N THR A 119 -8.44 -1.22 4.92
CA THR A 119 -8.72 -0.85 3.53
C THR A 119 -7.51 -0.27 2.82
N LEU A 120 -6.60 0.39 3.57
CA LEU A 120 -5.34 0.86 3.00
C LEU A 120 -4.46 -0.32 2.55
N ASP A 121 -4.41 -1.39 3.33
CA ASP A 121 -3.66 -2.60 3.00
C ASP A 121 -4.27 -3.33 1.79
N GLU A 122 -5.61 -3.39 1.72
CA GLU A 122 -6.33 -3.92 0.55
C GLU A 122 -6.02 -3.12 -0.73
N LEU A 123 -5.92 -1.78 -0.64
CA LEU A 123 -5.54 -0.95 -1.78
C LEU A 123 -4.11 -1.23 -2.26
N VAL A 124 -3.18 -1.44 -1.32
CA VAL A 124 -1.79 -1.80 -1.63
C VAL A 124 -1.75 -3.18 -2.30
N GLU A 125 -2.49 -4.16 -1.78
CA GLU A 125 -2.59 -5.50 -2.38
C GLU A 125 -3.16 -5.44 -3.80
N VAL A 126 -4.20 -4.64 -4.04
CA VAL A 126 -4.74 -4.40 -5.39
C VAL A 126 -3.71 -3.73 -6.30
N ALA A 127 -2.96 -2.75 -5.79
CA ALA A 127 -1.91 -2.09 -6.57
C ALA A 127 -0.79 -3.07 -6.96
N ASP A 128 -0.42 -3.99 -6.08
CA ASP A 128 0.57 -5.04 -6.37
C ASP A 128 0.06 -6.01 -7.44
N VAL A 129 -1.19 -6.47 -7.34
CA VAL A 129 -1.82 -7.32 -8.36
C VAL A 129 -1.90 -6.60 -9.71
N LEU A 130 -2.26 -5.32 -9.71
CA LEU A 130 -2.26 -4.50 -10.92
C LEU A 130 -0.85 -4.35 -11.50
N SER A 131 0.18 -4.15 -10.67
CA SER A 131 1.57 -4.05 -11.12
C SER A 131 2.07 -5.36 -11.75
N LEU A 132 1.70 -6.50 -11.17
CA LEU A 132 2.01 -7.82 -11.73
C LEU A 132 1.29 -8.02 -13.07
N LEU A 133 0.02 -7.59 -13.16
CA LEU A 133 -0.74 -7.66 -14.40
C LEU A 133 -0.14 -6.75 -15.47
N THR A 134 0.25 -5.52 -15.14
CA THR A 134 0.91 -4.61 -16.10
C THR A 134 2.25 -5.18 -16.53
N SER A 135 3.08 -5.68 -15.60
CA SER A 135 4.37 -6.27 -15.94
C SER A 135 4.26 -7.50 -16.85
N ALA A 136 3.23 -8.33 -16.67
CA ALA A 136 2.94 -9.45 -17.57
C ALA A 136 2.41 -8.99 -18.93
N LEU A 137 1.66 -7.88 -18.97
CA LEU A 137 1.18 -7.23 -20.19
C LEU A 137 2.25 -6.40 -20.92
N ASP A 138 3.39 -6.14 -20.29
CA ASP A 138 4.45 -5.32 -20.89
C ASP A 138 5.40 -6.19 -21.74
N ASP A 139 6.26 -7.02 -21.16
CA ASP A 139 7.37 -7.60 -21.93
C ASP A 139 6.95 -8.76 -22.86
N GLU A 140 6.14 -9.71 -22.38
CA GLU A 140 5.75 -10.90 -23.14
C GLU A 140 4.68 -10.56 -24.19
N MET A 141 3.70 -9.74 -23.83
CA MET A 141 2.64 -9.30 -24.75
C MET A 141 3.18 -8.33 -25.81
N VAL A 142 4.13 -7.44 -25.50
CA VAL A 142 4.81 -6.63 -26.54
C VAL A 142 5.56 -7.54 -27.50
N ARG A 143 6.26 -8.56 -27.02
CA ARG A 143 6.98 -9.50 -27.88
C ARG A 143 6.04 -10.35 -28.74
N SER A 144 4.94 -10.83 -28.17
CA SER A 144 3.91 -11.61 -28.85
C SER A 144 3.17 -10.76 -29.90
N LEU A 145 2.84 -9.50 -29.56
CA LEU A 145 2.25 -8.54 -30.48
C LEU A 145 3.21 -8.16 -31.60
N ALA A 146 4.49 -7.95 -31.30
CA ALA A 146 5.52 -7.70 -32.31
C ALA A 146 5.70 -8.90 -33.22
N GLY A 147 5.70 -10.12 -32.67
CA GLY A 147 5.76 -11.36 -33.46
C GLY A 147 4.54 -11.52 -34.38
N THR A 148 3.34 -11.31 -33.84
CA THR A 148 2.09 -11.37 -34.62
C THR A 148 2.03 -10.24 -35.66
N GLY A 149 2.51 -9.05 -35.31
CA GLY A 149 2.60 -7.91 -36.22
C GLY A 149 3.60 -8.13 -37.34
N SER A 150 4.73 -8.80 -37.08
CA SER A 150 5.69 -9.21 -38.10
C SER A 150 5.09 -10.26 -39.03
N ALA A 151 4.47 -11.30 -38.48
CA ALA A 151 3.82 -12.35 -39.27
C ALA A 151 2.68 -11.78 -40.14
N LEU A 152 1.87 -10.88 -39.59
CA LEU A 152 0.81 -10.21 -40.34
C LEU A 152 1.38 -9.23 -41.39
N GLY A 153 2.47 -8.53 -41.07
CA GLY A 153 3.18 -7.66 -41.99
C GLY A 153 3.79 -8.40 -43.17
N GLU A 154 4.36 -9.58 -42.94
CA GLU A 154 4.89 -10.47 -43.98
C GLU A 154 3.77 -10.97 -44.91
N VAL A 155 2.64 -11.42 -44.35
CA VAL A 155 1.47 -11.81 -45.16
C VAL A 155 0.92 -10.62 -45.97
N ALA A 156 0.84 -9.44 -45.36
CA ALA A 156 0.39 -8.23 -46.05
C ALA A 156 1.35 -7.81 -47.16
N GLN A 157 2.66 -7.97 -46.96
CA GLN A 157 3.68 -7.72 -47.97
C GLN A 157 3.59 -8.71 -49.13
N THR A 158 3.42 -10.02 -48.85
CA THR A 158 3.24 -11.04 -49.88
C THR A 158 1.94 -10.85 -50.65
N ALA A 159 0.83 -10.49 -49.99
CA ALA A 159 -0.41 -10.13 -50.66
C ALA A 159 -0.33 -8.78 -51.41
N GLY A 160 0.67 -7.97 -51.07
CA GLY A 160 1.02 -6.71 -51.74
C GLY A 160 1.78 -6.90 -53.05
N ASP A 161 2.38 -8.07 -53.25
CA ASP A 161 3.19 -8.40 -54.41
C ASP A 161 2.34 -8.49 -55.69
N ASP A 162 2.80 -7.83 -56.76
CA ASP A 162 2.06 -7.75 -58.02
C ASP A 162 1.87 -9.14 -58.66
N ASP A 163 2.85 -10.03 -58.57
CA ASP A 163 2.73 -11.38 -59.15
C ASP A 163 1.69 -12.22 -58.40
N VAL A 164 1.59 -12.06 -57.07
CA VAL A 164 0.58 -12.74 -56.24
C VAL A 164 -0.82 -12.18 -56.52
N ARG A 165 -0.94 -10.87 -56.70
CA ARG A 165 -2.20 -10.20 -57.03
C ARG A 165 -2.72 -10.63 -58.39
N ASP A 166 -1.88 -10.57 -59.42
CA ASP A 166 -2.24 -10.94 -60.79
C ASP A 166 -2.62 -12.42 -60.88
N GLY A 167 -1.90 -13.29 -60.16
CA GLY A 167 -2.23 -14.71 -60.04
C GLY A 167 -3.60 -14.94 -59.37
N LEU A 168 -3.87 -14.23 -58.26
CA LEU A 168 -5.15 -14.35 -57.55
C LEU A 168 -6.32 -13.79 -58.37
N GLU A 169 -6.14 -12.66 -59.06
CA GLU A 169 -7.14 -12.07 -59.95
C GLU A 169 -7.48 -13.03 -61.10
N THR A 170 -6.47 -13.66 -61.70
CA THR A 170 -6.65 -14.66 -62.76
C THR A 170 -7.44 -15.87 -62.25
N LEU A 171 -7.13 -16.37 -61.07
CA LEU A 171 -7.85 -17.50 -60.46
C LEU A 171 -9.30 -17.14 -60.11
N LEU A 172 -9.53 -15.99 -59.48
CA LEU A 172 -10.87 -15.54 -59.09
C LEU A 172 -11.74 -15.26 -60.33
N SER A 173 -11.16 -14.66 -61.37
CA SER A 173 -11.83 -14.44 -62.64
C SER A 173 -12.20 -15.78 -63.30
N GLY A 174 -11.27 -16.73 -63.34
CA GLY A 174 -11.53 -18.08 -63.86
C GLY A 174 -12.61 -18.84 -63.07
N VAL A 175 -12.66 -18.68 -61.75
CA VAL A 175 -13.74 -19.24 -60.91
C VAL A 175 -15.07 -18.55 -61.19
N GLY A 176 -15.08 -17.22 -61.37
CA GLY A 176 -16.27 -16.46 -61.73
C GLY A 176 -16.86 -16.89 -63.07
N GLU A 177 -16.00 -17.07 -64.08
CA GLU A 177 -16.37 -17.58 -65.40
C GLU A 177 -16.97 -19.00 -65.29
N ALA A 178 -16.28 -19.90 -64.59
CA ALA A 178 -16.71 -21.29 -64.44
C ALA A 178 -17.98 -21.44 -63.59
N ALA A 179 -18.22 -20.56 -62.61
CA ALA A 179 -19.43 -20.55 -61.79
C ALA A 179 -20.64 -19.95 -62.52
N GLY A 180 -20.40 -19.10 -63.52
CA GLY A 180 -21.44 -18.50 -64.38
C GLY A 180 -21.96 -19.43 -65.48
N GLU A 181 -21.24 -20.51 -65.78
CA GLU A 181 -21.61 -21.50 -66.78
C GLU A 181 -22.29 -22.73 -66.15
N GLU A 182 -23.36 -23.25 -66.77
CA GLU A 182 -23.97 -24.51 -66.32
C GLU A 182 -23.01 -25.69 -66.60
N PRO A 183 -22.62 -26.49 -65.59
CA PRO A 183 -21.64 -27.55 -65.77
C PRO A 183 -22.17 -28.67 -66.67
N GLU A 184 -21.59 -28.82 -67.85
CA GLU A 184 -21.89 -29.93 -68.75
C GLU A 184 -21.27 -31.24 -68.25
N ARG A 185 -22.08 -32.31 -68.19
CA ARG A 185 -21.58 -33.65 -67.86
C ARG A 185 -20.69 -34.19 -68.98
N VAL A 186 -19.38 -34.18 -68.75
CA VAL A 186 -18.39 -34.79 -69.62
C VAL A 186 -18.24 -36.29 -69.36
N GLY A 187 -18.40 -37.12 -70.40
CA GLY A 187 -18.09 -38.55 -70.36
C GLY A 187 -16.59 -38.84 -70.45
N ALA A 188 -16.17 -40.10 -70.26
CA ALA A 188 -14.76 -40.51 -70.25
C ALA A 188 -13.97 -40.10 -71.51
N VAL A 189 -14.60 -40.17 -72.69
CA VAL A 189 -13.99 -39.72 -73.96
C VAL A 189 -13.90 -38.18 -74.02
N GLY A 190 -14.90 -37.49 -73.47
CA GLY A 190 -14.93 -36.03 -73.38
C GLY A 190 -13.80 -35.49 -72.51
N LEU A 191 -13.54 -36.13 -71.37
CA LEU A 191 -12.41 -35.81 -70.49
C LEU A 191 -11.06 -35.95 -71.20
N LEU A 192 -10.86 -37.06 -71.93
CA LEU A 192 -9.60 -37.32 -72.63
C LEU A 192 -9.37 -36.35 -73.80
N LYS A 193 -10.45 -35.93 -74.47
CA LYS A 193 -10.41 -34.89 -75.49
C LYS A 193 -10.10 -33.52 -74.87
N ARG A 194 -10.73 -33.16 -73.75
CA ARG A 194 -10.52 -31.89 -73.04
C ARG A 194 -9.13 -31.80 -72.40
N SER A 195 -8.56 -32.92 -71.95
CA SER A 195 -7.16 -33.01 -71.49
C SER A 195 -6.13 -32.72 -72.59
N ARG A 196 -6.51 -32.76 -73.87
CA ARG A 196 -5.66 -32.37 -75.00
C ARG A 196 -5.87 -30.93 -75.47
N ASP A 197 -6.77 -30.21 -74.81
CA ASP A 197 -7.01 -28.79 -75.07
C ASP A 197 -5.82 -27.97 -74.53
N PRO A 198 -5.24 -27.05 -75.33
CA PRO A 198 -4.11 -26.21 -74.90
C PRO A 198 -4.37 -25.43 -73.61
N ASP A 199 -5.59 -24.91 -73.42
CA ASP A 199 -5.92 -24.07 -72.26
C ASP A 199 -6.02 -24.94 -70.99
N VAL A 200 -6.56 -26.16 -71.13
CA VAL A 200 -6.61 -27.15 -70.04
C VAL A 200 -5.21 -27.64 -69.68
N GLN A 201 -4.34 -27.84 -70.66
CA GLN A 201 -2.95 -28.22 -70.41
C GLN A 201 -2.19 -27.13 -69.65
N TYR A 202 -2.41 -25.87 -69.99
CA TYR A 202 -1.81 -24.73 -69.29
C TYR A 202 -2.27 -24.68 -67.82
N GLY A 203 -3.59 -24.78 -67.58
CA GLY A 203 -4.14 -24.82 -66.23
C GLY A 203 -3.63 -26.00 -65.40
N LEU A 204 -3.56 -27.20 -65.98
CA LEU A 204 -2.98 -28.38 -65.31
C LEU A 204 -1.49 -28.18 -65.00
N GLY A 205 -0.73 -27.54 -65.90
CA GLY A 205 0.68 -27.20 -65.66
C GLY A 205 0.85 -26.25 -64.48
N PHE A 206 0.00 -25.22 -64.37
CA PHE A 206 0.00 -24.30 -63.23
C PHE A 206 -0.30 -25.01 -61.90
N LEU A 207 -1.31 -25.89 -61.87
CA LEU A 207 -1.66 -26.65 -60.67
C LEU A 207 -0.53 -27.59 -60.22
N LEU A 208 0.16 -28.24 -61.15
CA LEU A 208 1.31 -29.09 -60.85
C LEU A 208 2.50 -28.28 -60.33
N ALA A 209 2.74 -27.09 -60.90
CA ALA A 209 3.79 -26.18 -60.42
C ALA A 209 3.50 -25.68 -58.99
N LEU A 210 2.25 -25.33 -58.70
CA LEU A 210 1.79 -24.94 -57.36
C LEU A 210 1.91 -26.10 -56.35
N ALA A 211 1.46 -27.30 -56.71
CA ALA A 211 1.64 -28.47 -55.86
C ALA A 211 3.13 -28.75 -55.58
N GLY A 212 3.98 -28.56 -56.59
CA GLY A 212 5.44 -28.72 -56.48
C GLY A 212 6.13 -27.64 -55.64
N SER A 213 5.59 -26.42 -55.55
CA SER A 213 6.13 -25.39 -54.65
C SER A 213 5.71 -25.64 -53.20
N ILE A 214 4.44 -25.97 -52.95
CA ILE A 214 3.92 -26.30 -51.61
C ILE A 214 4.66 -27.51 -51.01
N GLY A 215 4.87 -28.56 -51.82
CA GLY A 215 5.57 -29.76 -51.37
C GLY A 215 7.02 -29.50 -50.97
N ARG A 216 7.70 -28.54 -51.62
CA ARG A 216 9.07 -28.14 -51.24
C ARG A 216 9.09 -27.31 -49.97
N ALA A 217 8.21 -26.32 -49.85
CA ALA A 217 8.11 -25.49 -48.64
C ALA A 217 7.77 -26.33 -47.38
N SER A 218 6.89 -27.32 -47.53
CA SER A 218 6.50 -28.21 -46.40
C SER A 218 7.60 -29.21 -46.01
N ALA A 219 8.58 -29.46 -46.89
CA ALA A 219 9.69 -30.36 -46.61
C ALA A 219 10.84 -29.65 -45.87
N ASP A 220 11.04 -28.36 -46.13
CA ASP A 220 12.06 -27.52 -45.47
C ASP A 220 11.69 -27.15 -44.02
N ASP A 221 10.40 -27.03 -43.70
CA ASP A 221 9.90 -26.74 -42.34
C ASP A 221 9.96 -27.95 -41.38
N GLY A 222 10.23 -29.15 -41.92
CA GLY A 222 10.27 -30.42 -41.20
C GLY A 222 11.66 -31.00 -40.95
N SER A 223 12.73 -30.29 -41.33
CA SER A 223 14.14 -30.70 -41.20
C SER A 223 14.90 -29.81 -40.23
#